data_AF-A0A2E7QUA7-F1
#
_entry.id   AF-A0A2E7QUA7-F1
#
_cell.length_a   1.000
_cell.length_b   1.000
_cell.length_c   1.000
_cell.angle_alpha   90.00
_cell.angle_beta   90.00
_cell.angle_gamma   90.00
#
_symmetry.space_group_name_H-M   'P 1'
#
loop_
_entity.id
_entity.type
_entity.pdbx_description
1 polymer ?
#
loop_
_entity_poly.entity_id
_entity_poly.type
_entity_poly.pdbx_seq_one_letter_code
_entity_poly.pdbx_strand_id
1 'polypeptide(L)'
;MLDSLYIGSTAPYFEKCVLVGQPGFDFRARLEGQLFIDQIQAYYGKPDGSGELVVMPNNHDMGTYYSLEYRYDQSDHKALDYGIMVENDKKRALARWDALRKPLAKMIANMKELSDIEDYRRLVLETYRNEIDKAINAVNDQYEKEYGRL
;
A
#
# COMPACT_ATOMS: atom_id res chain seq x y z
N MET A 1 21.06 12.94 6.14
CA MET A 1 19.99 13.53 7.00
C MET A 1 18.69 12.95 6.48
N LEU A 2 17.80 12.47 7.35
CA LEU A 2 16.53 11.94 6.89
C LEU A 2 15.59 13.07 6.51
N ASP A 3 14.90 12.88 5.39
CA ASP A 3 13.89 13.79 4.87
C ASP A 3 12.70 12.99 4.33
N SER A 4 11.59 13.66 4.01
CA SER A 4 10.43 13.02 3.40
C SER A 4 9.84 13.82 2.23
N LEU A 5 9.33 13.09 1.24
CA LEU A 5 8.48 13.61 0.19
C LEU A 5 7.04 13.26 0.50
N TYR A 6 6.15 14.25 0.42
CA TYR A 6 4.72 14.01 0.44
C TYR A 6 4.30 13.34 -0.88
N ILE A 7 3.75 12.13 -0.80
CA ILE A 7 3.28 11.39 -1.98
C ILE A 7 1.79 11.64 -2.23
N GLY A 8 0.99 11.73 -1.17
CA GLY A 8 -0.44 11.94 -1.29
C GLY A 8 -1.20 11.71 0.01
N SER A 9 -2.52 11.73 -0.09
CA SER A 9 -3.39 11.19 0.97
C SER A 9 -3.28 9.66 0.99
N THR A 10 -4.08 9.00 1.83
CA THR A 10 -4.13 7.54 1.90
C THR A 10 -4.74 6.87 0.67
N ALA A 11 -5.22 7.63 -0.32
CA ALA A 11 -5.82 7.12 -1.56
C ALA A 11 -5.33 7.86 -2.82
N PRO A 12 -5.47 7.26 -4.01
CA PRO A 12 -5.25 7.92 -5.31
C PRO A 12 -6.02 9.24 -5.46
N TYR A 13 -5.46 10.21 -6.16
CA TYR A 13 -5.98 11.59 -6.17
C TYR A 13 -7.34 11.79 -6.88
N PHE A 14 -7.82 10.85 -7.70
CA PHE A 14 -9.20 10.84 -8.24
C PHE A 14 -10.15 9.88 -7.50
N GLU A 15 -9.75 9.40 -6.32
CA GLU A 15 -10.55 8.51 -5.48
C GLU A 15 -10.96 9.22 -4.19
N LYS A 16 -12.08 8.77 -3.60
CA LYS A 16 -12.45 9.21 -2.25
C LYS A 16 -11.56 8.48 -1.26
N CYS A 17 -11.00 9.21 -0.31
CA CYS A 17 -10.28 8.65 0.83
C CYS A 17 -11.19 8.53 2.06
N VAL A 18 -10.72 7.78 3.06
CA VAL A 18 -11.32 7.77 4.40
C VAL A 18 -11.21 9.18 5.01
N LEU A 19 -12.30 9.68 5.60
CA LEU A 19 -12.36 11.04 6.14
C LEU A 19 -12.25 11.07 7.67
N VAL A 20 -11.50 12.04 8.17
CA VAL A 20 -11.39 12.33 9.62
C VAL A 20 -12.79 12.49 10.21
N GLY A 21 -13.01 11.90 11.39
CA GLY A 21 -14.29 11.92 12.09
C GLY A 21 -15.26 10.78 11.73
N GLN A 22 -14.95 9.95 10.73
CA GLN A 22 -15.71 8.72 10.49
C GLN A 22 -15.40 7.65 11.55
N PRO A 23 -16.36 6.76 11.88
CA PRO A 23 -16.10 5.58 12.70
C PRO A 23 -14.91 4.78 12.15
N GLY A 24 -14.00 4.40 13.04
CA GLY A 24 -12.84 3.61 12.66
C GLY A 24 -11.81 4.34 11.80
N PHE A 25 -11.85 5.68 11.72
CA PHE A 25 -10.96 6.46 10.86
C PHE A 25 -9.50 6.02 10.92
N ASP A 26 -8.93 5.88 12.13
CA ASP A 26 -7.53 5.55 12.32
C ASP A 26 -7.11 4.25 11.63
N PHE A 27 -7.84 3.17 11.90
CA PHE A 27 -7.52 1.86 11.33
C PHE A 27 -7.80 1.83 9.83
N ARG A 28 -8.90 2.47 9.38
CA ARG A 28 -9.30 2.49 7.97
C ARG A 28 -8.32 3.29 7.12
N ALA A 29 -7.88 4.45 7.60
CA ALA A 29 -6.90 5.29 6.92
C ALA A 29 -5.53 4.60 6.82
N ARG A 30 -5.08 3.91 7.88
CA ARG A 30 -3.85 3.09 7.84
C ARG A 30 -3.95 1.95 6.84
N LEU A 31 -5.07 1.23 6.82
CA LEU A 31 -5.30 0.13 5.90
C LEU A 31 -5.40 0.61 4.44
N GLU A 32 -6.08 1.74 4.20
CA GLU A 32 -6.16 2.39 2.89
C GLU A 32 -4.78 2.85 2.41
N GLY A 33 -4.00 3.49 3.29
CA GLY A 33 -2.64 3.91 2.98
C GLY A 33 -1.73 2.73 2.65
N GLN A 34 -1.81 1.62 3.39
CA GLN A 34 -1.06 0.41 3.08
C GLN A 34 -1.45 -0.16 1.71
N LEU A 35 -2.75 -0.20 1.40
CA LEU A 35 -3.22 -0.64 0.09
C LEU A 35 -2.67 0.25 -1.05
N PHE A 36 -2.50 1.56 -0.80
CA PHE A 36 -1.90 2.46 -1.77
C PHE A 36 -0.39 2.26 -1.93
N ILE A 37 0.34 2.01 -0.83
CA ILE A 37 1.75 1.58 -0.88
C ILE A 37 1.88 0.33 -1.76
N ASP A 38 1.01 -0.66 -1.56
CA ASP A 38 1.04 -1.89 -2.34
C ASP A 38 0.83 -1.59 -3.83
N GLN A 39 -0.05 -0.64 -4.18
CA GLN A 39 -0.25 -0.23 -5.58
C GLN A 39 1.01 0.41 -6.16
N ILE A 40 1.60 1.35 -5.43
CA ILE A 40 2.84 2.01 -5.84
C ILE A 40 3.91 0.95 -6.10
N GLN A 41 4.07 0.00 -5.18
CA GLN A 41 5.07 -1.05 -5.32
C GLN A 41 4.79 -2.00 -6.49
N ALA A 42 3.53 -2.29 -6.80
CA ALA A 42 3.17 -3.10 -7.96
C ALA A 42 3.53 -2.43 -9.30
N TYR A 43 3.39 -1.10 -9.40
CA TYR A 43 3.69 -0.38 -10.63
C TYR A 43 5.13 0.13 -10.72
N TYR A 44 5.74 0.53 -9.62
CA TYR A 44 7.06 1.17 -9.59
C TYR A 44 8.17 0.30 -9.02
N GLY A 45 7.83 -0.90 -8.52
CA GLY A 45 8.76 -1.76 -7.79
C GLY A 45 8.91 -1.33 -6.34
N LYS A 46 9.75 -2.05 -5.58
CA LYS A 46 10.11 -1.59 -4.24
C LYS A 46 11.15 -0.48 -4.33
N PRO A 47 11.18 0.45 -3.36
CA PRO A 47 12.25 1.43 -3.30
C PRO A 47 13.62 0.75 -3.15
N ASP A 48 14.59 1.26 -3.90
CA ASP A 48 16.00 0.91 -3.75
C ASP A 48 16.66 1.83 -2.70
N GLY A 49 17.77 1.36 -2.12
CA GLY A 49 18.59 2.16 -1.21
C GLY A 49 17.94 2.38 0.16
N SER A 50 18.08 3.59 0.69
CA SER A 50 17.58 4.00 2.01
C SER A 50 16.09 4.34 2.06
N GLY A 51 15.39 4.26 0.93
CA GLY A 51 14.03 4.75 0.79
C GLY A 51 12.94 3.83 1.33
N GLU A 52 11.92 4.42 1.96
CA GLU A 52 10.74 3.71 2.44
C GLU A 52 9.45 4.50 2.21
N LEU A 53 8.39 3.81 1.77
CA LEU A 53 7.04 4.35 1.74
C LEU A 53 6.37 4.08 3.10
N VAL A 54 5.77 5.10 3.68
CA VAL A 54 5.19 5.03 5.03
C VAL A 54 3.85 5.75 5.08
N VAL A 55 2.96 5.27 5.95
CA VAL A 55 1.73 5.97 6.32
C VAL A 55 2.01 6.82 7.55
N MET A 56 2.07 8.14 7.37
CA MET A 56 2.48 9.07 8.41
C MET A 56 1.28 9.70 9.12
N PRO A 57 1.22 9.67 10.46
CA PRO A 57 0.25 10.43 11.23
C PRO A 57 0.66 11.91 11.28
N ASN A 58 -0.25 12.79 10.89
CA ASN A 58 -0.09 14.23 10.94
C ASN A 58 -1.06 14.83 11.95
N ASN A 59 -0.54 15.28 13.08
CA ASN A 59 -1.35 15.86 14.15
C ASN A 59 -1.77 17.28 13.80
N HIS A 60 -3.07 17.55 13.90
CA HIS A 60 -3.66 18.88 13.77
C HIS A 60 -4.64 19.12 14.93
N ASP A 61 -5.03 20.36 15.15
CA ASP A 61 -5.97 20.77 16.21
C ASP A 61 -7.35 20.07 16.10
N MET A 62 -7.68 19.52 14.92
CA MET A 62 -8.95 18.83 14.63
C MET A 62 -8.80 17.31 14.63
N GLY A 63 -7.66 16.79 15.10
CA GLY A 63 -7.32 15.38 15.12
C GLY A 63 -6.12 15.05 14.23
N THR A 64 -5.74 13.78 14.25
CA THR A 64 -4.67 13.25 13.40
C THR A 64 -5.25 12.83 12.06
N TYR A 65 -4.70 13.32 10.96
CA TYR A 65 -4.95 12.77 9.63
C TYR A 65 -3.75 11.92 9.18
N TYR A 66 -3.92 11.13 8.15
CA TYR A 66 -2.87 10.27 7.61
C TYR A 66 -2.50 10.69 6.20
N SER A 67 -1.20 10.70 5.91
CA SER A 67 -0.64 10.90 4.57
C SER A 67 0.22 9.71 4.19
N LEU A 68 0.46 9.58 2.88
CA LEU A 68 1.52 8.75 2.37
C LEU A 68 2.77 9.60 2.16
N GLU A 69 3.86 9.18 2.77
CA GLU A 69 5.16 9.83 2.63
C GLU A 69 6.21 8.84 2.16
N TYR A 70 7.22 9.36 1.48
CA TYR A 70 8.42 8.63 1.11
C TYR A 70 9.60 9.20 1.87
N ARG A 71 10.15 8.42 2.80
CA ARG A 71 11.29 8.81 3.64
C ARG A 71 12.58 8.28 3.02
N TYR A 72 13.64 9.08 3.08
CA TYR A 72 14.93 8.73 2.49
C TYR A 72 16.07 9.47 3.20
N ASP A 73 17.30 8.97 3.05
CA ASP A 73 18.48 9.78 3.39
C ASP A 73 18.80 10.73 2.23
N GLN A 74 18.87 12.03 2.50
CA GLN A 74 19.20 13.05 1.49
C GLN A 74 20.54 12.83 0.78
N SER A 75 21.46 12.06 1.37
CA SER A 75 22.73 11.70 0.74
C SER A 75 22.62 10.54 -0.26
N ASP A 76 21.48 9.84 -0.29
CA ASP A 76 21.21 8.72 -1.19
C ASP A 76 20.39 9.19 -2.41
N HIS A 77 21.11 9.56 -3.46
CA HIS A 77 20.50 10.03 -4.71
C HIS A 77 19.58 8.99 -5.37
N LYS A 78 19.84 7.68 -5.19
CA LYS A 78 18.97 6.64 -5.76
C LYS A 78 17.62 6.59 -5.07
N ALA A 79 17.61 6.73 -3.74
CA ALA A 79 16.37 6.83 -2.99
C ALA A 79 15.59 8.09 -3.41
N LEU A 80 16.26 9.26 -3.49
CA LEU A 80 15.61 10.49 -3.95
C LEU A 80 15.00 10.33 -5.36
N ASP A 81 15.72 9.75 -6.31
CA ASP A 81 15.24 9.52 -7.68
C ASP A 81 14.00 8.63 -7.71
N TYR A 82 13.96 7.58 -6.87
CA TYR A 82 12.77 6.74 -6.72
C TYR A 82 11.57 7.53 -6.18
N GLY A 83 11.77 8.32 -5.13
CA GLY A 83 10.73 9.15 -4.53
C GLY A 83 10.12 10.13 -5.54
N ILE A 84 10.97 10.85 -6.27
CA ILE A 84 10.56 11.78 -7.35
C ILE A 84 9.85 11.02 -8.49
N MET A 85 10.29 9.81 -8.84
CA MET A 85 9.63 9.01 -9.87
C MET A 85 8.19 8.64 -9.48
N VAL A 86 7.97 8.24 -8.22
CA VAL A 86 6.65 7.90 -7.68
C VAL A 86 5.77 9.14 -7.61
N GLU A 87 6.26 10.25 -7.05
CA GLU A 87 5.53 11.52 -6.95
C GLU A 87 5.05 12.02 -8.32
N ASN A 88 5.90 11.91 -9.34
CA ASN A 88 5.55 12.34 -10.70
C ASN A 88 4.53 11.42 -11.42
N ASP A 89 4.24 10.24 -10.87
CA ASP A 89 3.37 9.20 -11.45
C ASP A 89 3.50 9.05 -12.98
N LYS A 90 4.74 8.88 -13.48
CA LYS A 90 5.00 8.82 -14.95
C LYS A 90 4.22 7.70 -15.66
N LYS A 91 3.91 6.60 -14.97
CA LYS A 91 3.12 5.48 -15.50
C LYS A 91 1.61 5.75 -15.47
N ARG A 92 1.17 6.88 -14.90
CA ARG A 92 -0.24 7.29 -14.74
C ARG A 92 -1.07 6.21 -14.04
N ALA A 93 -0.45 5.54 -13.07
CA ALA A 93 -1.01 4.39 -12.38
C ALA A 93 -1.55 4.74 -10.98
N LEU A 94 -1.31 5.96 -10.48
CA LEU A 94 -1.64 6.39 -9.12
C LEU A 94 -2.80 7.39 -9.08
N ALA A 95 -3.45 7.63 -10.22
CA ALA A 95 -4.65 8.48 -10.32
C ALA A 95 -5.90 7.80 -9.73
N ARG A 96 -6.00 6.49 -9.88
CA ARG A 96 -7.14 5.67 -9.45
C ARG A 96 -6.65 4.34 -8.89
N TRP A 97 -7.50 3.67 -8.12
CA TRP A 97 -7.23 2.29 -7.73
C TRP A 97 -7.21 1.38 -8.97
N ASP A 98 -6.24 0.46 -9.02
CA ASP A 98 -6.23 -0.58 -10.04
C ASP A 98 -7.34 -1.63 -9.80
N ALA A 99 -7.51 -2.54 -10.76
CA ALA A 99 -8.57 -3.54 -10.72
C ALA A 99 -8.49 -4.49 -9.50
N LEU A 100 -7.28 -4.77 -8.99
CA LEU A 100 -7.08 -5.65 -7.84
C LEU A 100 -7.41 -4.93 -6.53
N ARG A 101 -7.04 -3.66 -6.43
CA ARG A 101 -7.14 -2.87 -5.20
C ARG A 101 -8.44 -2.11 -5.06
N LYS A 102 -9.12 -1.78 -6.16
CA LYS A 102 -10.43 -1.11 -6.15
C LYS A 102 -11.48 -1.83 -5.27
N PRO A 103 -11.69 -3.15 -5.35
CA PRO A 103 -12.66 -3.83 -4.48
C PRO A 103 -12.25 -3.79 -2.99
N LEU A 104 -10.95 -3.94 -2.70
CA LEU A 104 -10.39 -3.82 -1.35
C LEU A 104 -10.61 -2.43 -0.77
N ALA A 105 -10.29 -1.38 -1.54
CA ALA A 105 -10.50 0.01 -1.14
C ALA A 105 -11.98 0.32 -0.88
N LYS A 106 -12.89 -0.19 -1.74
CA LYS A 106 -14.34 -0.06 -1.54
C LYS A 106 -14.78 -0.71 -0.23
N MET A 107 -14.19 -1.83 0.13
CA MET A 107 -14.48 -2.52 1.38
C MET A 107 -14.02 -1.71 2.59
N ILE A 108 -12.78 -1.21 2.57
CA ILE A 108 -12.23 -0.33 3.61
C ILE A 108 -13.12 0.90 3.81
N ALA A 109 -13.57 1.51 2.70
CA ALA A 109 -14.47 2.66 2.74
C ALA A 109 -15.83 2.35 3.38
N ASN A 110 -16.28 1.10 3.35
CA ASN A 110 -17.59 0.67 3.88
C ASN A 110 -17.51 -0.01 5.25
N MET A 111 -16.32 -0.22 5.82
CA MET A 111 -16.16 -0.80 7.16
C MET A 111 -16.84 0.07 8.21
N LYS A 112 -17.62 -0.58 9.09
CA LYS A 112 -18.35 0.01 10.21
C LYS A 112 -17.94 -0.60 11.54
N GLU A 113 -17.53 -1.86 11.55
CA GLU A 113 -17.22 -2.62 12.76
C GLU A 113 -15.93 -3.43 12.60
N LEU A 114 -15.35 -3.88 13.72
CA LEU A 114 -14.13 -4.71 13.69
C LEU A 114 -14.35 -6.06 13.01
N SER A 115 -15.58 -6.58 13.00
CA SER A 115 -15.97 -7.81 12.30
C SER A 115 -15.75 -7.73 10.79
N ASP A 116 -15.84 -6.53 10.20
CA ASP A 116 -15.59 -6.31 8.77
C ASP A 116 -14.12 -6.58 8.37
N ILE A 117 -13.20 -6.66 9.34
CA ILE A 117 -11.79 -7.02 9.11
C ILE A 117 -11.67 -8.47 8.63
N GLU A 118 -12.48 -9.39 9.13
CA GLU A 118 -12.40 -10.80 8.71
C GLU A 118 -12.89 -10.98 7.27
N ASP A 119 -13.94 -10.26 6.90
CA ASP A 119 -14.41 -10.24 5.51
C ASP A 119 -13.35 -9.60 4.59
N TYR A 120 -12.65 -8.55 5.06
CA TYR A 120 -11.55 -7.94 4.31
C TYR A 120 -10.39 -8.90 4.11
N ARG A 121 -9.96 -9.59 5.17
CA ARG A 121 -8.91 -10.62 5.09
C ARG A 121 -9.28 -11.70 4.09
N ARG A 122 -10.54 -12.16 4.12
CA ARG A 122 -11.04 -13.14 3.15
C ARG A 122 -10.95 -12.60 1.73
N LEU A 123 -11.39 -11.37 1.49
CA LEU A 123 -11.34 -10.76 0.16
C LEU A 123 -9.89 -10.56 -0.34
N VAL A 124 -8.95 -10.22 0.54
CA VAL A 124 -7.51 -10.17 0.21
C VAL A 124 -7.05 -11.55 -0.27
N LEU A 125 -7.31 -12.61 0.49
CA LEU A 125 -6.92 -13.97 0.11
C LEU A 125 -7.55 -14.41 -1.22
N GLU A 126 -8.79 -14.02 -1.49
CA GLU A 126 -9.46 -14.30 -2.76
C GLU A 126 -8.85 -13.51 -3.92
N THR A 127 -8.57 -12.21 -3.70
CA THR A 127 -7.99 -11.31 -4.71
C THR A 127 -6.60 -11.78 -5.14
N TYR A 128 -5.78 -12.19 -4.17
CA TYR A 128 -4.40 -12.62 -4.39
C TYR A 128 -4.25 -14.14 -4.54
N ARG A 129 -5.35 -14.90 -4.60
CA ARG A 129 -5.35 -16.37 -4.65
C ARG A 129 -4.41 -16.92 -5.72
N ASN A 130 -4.50 -16.40 -6.94
CA ASN A 130 -3.67 -16.87 -8.05
C ASN A 130 -2.18 -16.61 -7.83
N GLU A 131 -1.82 -15.51 -7.17
CA GLU A 131 -0.41 -15.19 -6.85
C GLU A 131 0.10 -16.08 -5.72
N ILE A 132 -0.75 -16.34 -4.71
CA ILE A 132 -0.47 -17.26 -3.62
C ILE A 132 -0.26 -18.68 -4.15
N ASP A 133 -1.15 -19.17 -5.03
CA ASP A 133 -1.05 -20.51 -5.63
C ASP A 133 0.25 -20.65 -6.44
N LYS A 134 0.62 -19.62 -7.21
CA LYS A 134 1.91 -19.60 -7.93
C LYS A 134 3.10 -19.66 -6.99
N ALA A 135 3.07 -18.92 -5.89
CA ALA A 135 4.15 -18.92 -4.90
C ALA A 135 4.28 -20.29 -4.21
N ILE A 136 3.16 -20.91 -3.82
CA ILE A 136 3.13 -22.25 -3.22
C ILE A 136 3.73 -23.27 -4.20
N ASN A 137 3.28 -23.26 -5.46
CA ASN A 137 3.81 -24.18 -6.47
C ASN A 137 5.31 -23.99 -6.70
N ALA A 138 5.80 -22.75 -6.76
CA ALA A 138 7.22 -22.48 -6.90
C ALA A 138 8.07 -23.02 -5.73
N VAL A 139 7.56 -22.91 -4.50
CA VAL A 139 8.21 -23.49 -3.31
C VAL A 139 8.21 -25.02 -3.38
N ASN A 140 7.09 -25.63 -3.75
CA ASN A 140 6.99 -27.08 -3.89
C ASN A 140 7.95 -27.60 -4.97
N ASP A 141 8.01 -26.94 -6.13
CA ASP A 141 8.94 -27.29 -7.21
C ASP A 141 10.40 -27.20 -6.77
N GLN A 142 10.74 -26.19 -5.95
CA GLN A 142 12.08 -26.07 -5.37
C GLN A 142 12.37 -27.18 -4.37
N TYR A 143 11.40 -27.50 -3.51
CA TYR A 143 11.52 -28.56 -2.52
C TYR A 143 11.70 -29.93 -3.18
N GLU A 144 10.91 -30.25 -4.21
CA GLU A 144 11.02 -31.51 -4.98
C GLU A 144 12.40 -31.65 -5.64
N LYS A 145 12.99 -30.54 -6.12
CA LYS A 145 14.35 -30.55 -6.70
C LYS A 145 15.43 -30.83 -5.67
N GLU A 146 15.26 -30.35 -4.44
CA GLU A 146 16.27 -30.42 -3.37
C GLU A 146 16.19 -31.71 -2.56
N TYR A 147 14.98 -32.20 -2.28
CA TYR A 147 14.72 -33.31 -1.36
C TYR A 147 14.05 -34.53 -2.01
N GLY A 148 13.74 -34.46 -3.30
CA GLY A 148 12.96 -35.48 -3.99
C GLY A 148 11.46 -35.32 -3.78
N ARG A 149 10.68 -36.08 -4.53
CA ARG A 149 9.21 -35.99 -4.53
C ARG A 149 8.65 -36.57 -3.22
N LEU A 150 7.72 -35.84 -2.58
CA LEU A 150 6.87 -36.36 -1.50
C LEU A 150 5.96 -37.49 -2.00
#